data_AF-A0A170UEF0-F1
#
_entry.id   AF-A0A170UEF0-F1
#
_cell.length_a   1.000
_cell.length_b   1.000
_cell.length_c   1.000
_cell.angle_alpha   90.00
_cell.angle_beta   90.00
_cell.angle_gamma   90.00
#
_symmetry.space_group_name_H-M   'P 1'
#
loop_
_entity.id
_entity.type
_entity.pdbx_description
1 polymer ?
#
loop_
_entity_poly.entity_id
_entity_poly.type
_entity_poly.pdbx_seq_one_letter_code
_entity_poly.pdbx_strand_id
1 'polypeptide(L)'
;FHIPNGLLKNFPHAVNNLRTNRRKLTTPYDLHETLQDLVDLKNITNIMLRNRLKFTQYTKGKSLFLPISDSRTCIEAAIPEVWCTCHQSVTTSTSDKKVKQSANSIVTYLNKVLEGYVQCKKLYLNKIISARLEKVPLLKQEAILFKQLFKSSLTDYTVMIETVPGKAIFEATVRYSKSTKYFS
;
A
#
# COMPACT_ATOMS: atom_id res chain seq x y z
N PHE A 1 14.48 23.19 3.08
CA PHE A 1 13.73 23.38 1.82
C PHE A 1 13.72 24.86 1.48
N HIS A 2 14.23 25.23 0.31
CA HIS A 2 14.37 26.63 -0.13
C HIS A 2 13.49 26.85 -1.38
N ILE A 3 12.65 27.89 -1.36
CA ILE A 3 11.77 28.24 -2.48
C ILE A 3 12.29 29.52 -3.12
N PRO A 4 12.48 29.58 -4.44
CA PRO A 4 12.93 30.80 -5.12
C PRO A 4 12.01 31.99 -4.84
N ASN A 5 12.59 33.18 -4.61
CA ASN A 5 11.86 34.40 -4.28
C ASN A 5 10.79 34.78 -5.31
N GLY A 6 11.07 34.55 -6.61
CA GLY A 6 10.10 34.79 -7.67
C GLY A 6 8.82 33.97 -7.51
N LEU A 7 8.94 32.71 -7.08
CA LEU A 7 7.79 31.84 -6.84
C LEU A 7 7.01 32.27 -5.58
N LEU A 8 7.73 32.69 -4.53
CA LEU A 8 7.13 33.25 -3.31
C LEU A 8 6.26 34.48 -3.61
N LYS A 9 6.76 35.39 -4.46
CA LYS A 9 6.09 36.66 -4.79
C LYS A 9 4.91 36.46 -5.75
N ASN A 10 5.10 35.66 -6.79
CA ASN A 10 4.14 35.57 -7.91
C ASN A 10 3.05 34.51 -7.68
N PHE A 11 3.31 33.48 -6.86
CA PHE A 11 2.40 32.36 -6.65
C PHE A 11 2.21 32.02 -5.16
N PRO A 12 1.77 32.98 -4.33
CA PRO A 12 1.70 32.81 -2.87
C PRO A 12 0.76 31.68 -2.44
N HIS A 13 -0.36 31.44 -3.15
CA HIS A 13 -1.27 30.34 -2.83
C HIS A 13 -0.67 28.96 -3.14
N ALA A 14 -0.01 28.82 -4.29
CA ALA A 14 0.68 27.59 -4.67
C ALA A 14 1.77 27.24 -3.64
N VAL A 15 2.57 28.25 -3.26
CA VAL A 15 3.60 28.14 -2.22
C VAL A 15 3.00 27.79 -0.85
N ASN A 16 1.87 28.39 -0.49
CA ASN A 16 1.19 28.07 0.76
C ASN A 16 0.75 26.60 0.79
N ASN A 17 0.15 26.10 -0.30
CA ASN A 17 -0.21 24.68 -0.42
C ASN A 17 1.02 23.77 -0.34
N LEU A 18 2.12 24.13 -1.00
CA LEU A 18 3.37 23.38 -0.90
C LEU A 18 3.88 23.28 0.55
N ARG A 19 3.78 24.39 1.31
CA ARG A 19 4.16 24.42 2.73
C ARG A 19 3.22 23.60 3.61
N THR A 20 1.91 23.66 3.39
CA THR A 20 0.94 22.89 4.18
C THR A 20 1.01 21.40 3.87
N ASN A 21 1.31 21.04 2.62
CA ASN A 21 1.45 19.66 2.16
C ASN A 21 2.70 18.95 2.69
N ARG A 22 3.69 19.68 3.24
CA ARG A 22 4.95 19.11 3.74
C ARG A 22 4.79 18.04 4.84
N ARG A 23 3.63 17.98 5.50
CA ARG A 23 3.30 17.00 6.55
C ARG A 23 2.15 16.07 6.17
N LYS A 24 1.77 16.03 4.88
CA LYS A 24 0.68 15.18 4.38
C LYS A 24 1.25 13.93 3.71
N LEU A 25 0.41 12.91 3.59
CA LEU A 25 0.75 11.70 2.83
C LEU A 25 0.91 12.06 1.34
N THR A 26 2.14 11.97 0.84
CA THR A 26 2.51 12.24 -0.55
C THR A 26 3.25 11.06 -1.16
N THR A 27 3.20 10.94 -2.48
CA THR A 27 3.83 9.86 -3.24
C THR A 27 4.62 10.40 -4.42
N PRO A 28 5.47 9.60 -5.07
CA PRO A 28 6.17 10.01 -6.29
C PRO A 28 5.24 10.46 -7.41
N TYR A 29 3.99 9.98 -7.46
CA TYR A 29 3.00 10.46 -8.42
C TYR A 29 2.64 11.93 -8.17
N ASP A 30 2.53 12.36 -6.92
CA ASP A 30 2.27 13.77 -6.59
C ASP A 30 3.43 14.66 -7.04
N LEU A 31 4.67 14.18 -6.85
CA LEU A 31 5.85 14.88 -7.32
C LEU A 31 5.84 15.00 -8.84
N HIS A 32 5.50 13.93 -9.57
CA HIS A 32 5.36 13.96 -11.02
C HIS A 32 4.37 15.03 -11.48
N GLU A 33 3.17 15.07 -10.92
CA GLU A 33 2.16 16.11 -11.22
C GLU A 33 2.66 17.52 -10.86
N THR A 34 3.40 17.65 -9.77
CA THR A 34 4.00 18.93 -9.35
C THR A 34 5.05 19.42 -10.36
N LEU A 35 5.86 18.50 -10.89
CA LEU A 35 6.86 18.83 -11.90
C LEU A 35 6.22 19.18 -13.25
N GLN A 36 5.13 18.49 -13.64
CA GLN A 36 4.35 18.86 -14.82
C GLN A 36 3.79 20.29 -14.70
N ASP A 37 3.27 20.66 -13.53
CA ASP A 37 2.79 22.02 -13.26
C ASP A 37 3.90 23.09 -13.39
N LEU A 38 5.16 22.73 -13.17
CA LEU A 38 6.30 23.65 -13.32
C LEU A 38 6.73 23.86 -14.77
N VAL A 39 6.29 23.02 -15.72
CA VAL A 39 6.56 23.20 -17.15
C VAL A 39 5.84 24.44 -17.69
N ASP A 40 4.61 24.69 -17.23
CA ASP A 40 3.87 25.93 -17.52
C ASP A 40 3.32 26.53 -16.22
N LEU A 41 3.94 27.61 -15.77
CA LEU A 41 3.57 28.30 -14.53
C LEU A 41 2.14 28.87 -14.55
N LYS A 42 1.46 28.94 -15.71
CA LYS A 42 0.02 29.24 -15.75
C LYS A 42 -0.79 28.24 -14.94
N ASN A 43 -0.35 26.97 -14.86
CA ASN A 43 -1.03 25.89 -14.14
C ASN A 43 -1.08 26.10 -12.62
N ILE A 44 -0.18 26.92 -12.08
CA ILE A 44 -0.10 27.22 -10.65
C ILE A 44 -0.63 28.62 -10.30
N THR A 45 -1.25 29.32 -11.26
CA THR A 45 -1.97 30.56 -10.99
C THR A 45 -3.19 30.31 -10.09
N ASN A 46 -3.59 31.32 -9.32
CA ASN A 46 -4.73 31.21 -8.42
C ASN A 46 -6.03 30.79 -9.13
N ILE A 47 -6.23 31.28 -10.35
CA ILE A 47 -7.41 30.95 -11.17
C ILE A 47 -7.38 29.48 -11.56
N MET A 48 -6.25 28.99 -12.08
CA MET A 48 -6.10 27.60 -12.50
C MET A 48 -6.20 26.63 -11.32
N LEU A 49 -5.55 26.92 -10.20
CA LEU A 49 -5.66 26.10 -8.99
C LEU A 49 -7.09 26.01 -8.48
N ARG A 50 -7.84 27.13 -8.45
CA ARG A 50 -9.26 27.13 -8.05
C ARG A 50 -10.14 26.34 -9.00
N ASN A 51 -9.90 26.43 -10.30
CA ASN A 51 -10.65 25.66 -11.30
C ASN A 51 -10.40 24.16 -11.15
N ARG A 52 -9.15 23.75 -10.96
CA ARG A 52 -8.77 22.34 -10.72
C ARG A 52 -9.38 21.76 -9.45
N LEU A 53 -9.66 22.59 -8.44
CA LEU A 53 -10.34 22.14 -7.23
C LEU A 53 -11.84 21.84 -7.41
N LYS A 54 -12.47 22.37 -8.47
CA LYS A 54 -13.89 22.10 -8.77
C LYS A 54 -14.10 20.75 -9.44
N PHE A 55 -13.07 20.20 -10.07
CA PHE A 55 -13.15 18.93 -10.79
C PHE A 55 -12.46 17.84 -9.97
N THR A 56 -13.22 16.86 -9.50
CA THR A 56 -12.67 15.64 -8.90
C THR A 56 -12.22 14.72 -10.03
N GLN A 57 -10.98 14.88 -10.50
CA GLN A 57 -10.36 13.88 -11.37
C GLN A 57 -9.66 12.84 -10.51
N TYR A 58 -10.06 11.58 -10.68
CA TYR A 58 -9.35 10.45 -10.09
C TYR A 58 -8.04 10.24 -10.86
N THR A 59 -6.96 10.78 -10.31
CA THR A 59 -5.61 10.74 -10.88
C THR A 59 -4.70 9.99 -9.90
N LYS A 60 -3.63 9.37 -10.40
CA LYS A 60 -2.70 8.61 -9.55
C LYS A 60 -1.92 9.50 -8.57
N GLY A 61 -1.81 10.79 -8.86
CA GLY A 61 -1.13 11.78 -8.04
C GLY A 61 -1.85 13.12 -8.08
N LYS A 62 -1.54 13.97 -7.11
CA LYS A 62 -2.06 15.32 -6.98
C LYS A 62 -0.89 16.28 -6.77
N SER A 63 -0.77 17.28 -7.64
CA SER A 63 0.25 18.32 -7.52
C SER A 63 0.28 18.94 -6.12
N LEU A 64 1.49 19.12 -5.58
CA LEU A 64 1.73 19.72 -4.27
C LEU A 64 1.38 21.21 -4.22
N PHE A 65 1.09 21.84 -5.36
CA PHE A 65 0.52 23.18 -5.43
C PHE A 65 -1.00 23.21 -5.18
N LEU A 66 -1.65 22.05 -5.12
CA LEU A 66 -3.04 21.89 -4.68
C LEU A 66 -3.09 21.34 -3.25
N PRO A 67 -4.10 21.68 -2.43
CA PRO A 67 -4.23 21.14 -1.07
C PRO A 67 -4.42 19.62 -1.07
N ILE A 68 -3.65 18.93 -0.21
CA ILE A 68 -3.81 17.50 0.06
C ILE A 68 -4.55 17.33 1.40
N SER A 69 -5.58 16.47 1.40
CA SER A 69 -6.38 16.20 2.60
C SER A 69 -5.56 15.48 3.67
N ASP A 70 -5.82 15.79 4.94
CA ASP A 70 -5.32 15.00 6.08
C ASP A 70 -5.83 13.57 6.08
N SER A 71 -7.05 13.37 5.58
CA SER A 71 -7.71 12.07 5.52
C SER A 71 -7.48 11.34 4.19
N ARG A 72 -6.42 11.69 3.44
CA ARG A 72 -6.11 11.03 2.17
C ARG A 72 -5.85 9.55 2.40
N THR A 73 -6.56 8.70 1.67
CA THR A 73 -6.45 7.24 1.75
C THR A 73 -5.30 6.72 0.89
N CYS A 74 -4.82 5.51 1.16
CA CYS A 74 -3.82 4.83 0.33
C CYS A 74 -4.29 4.71 -1.14
N ILE A 75 -5.59 4.54 -1.37
CA ILE A 75 -6.16 4.40 -2.72
C ILE A 75 -6.13 5.71 -3.49
N GLU A 76 -6.51 6.82 -2.84
CA GLU A 76 -6.34 8.18 -3.40
C GLU A 76 -4.86 8.56 -3.58
N ALA A 77 -3.96 7.89 -2.87
CA ALA A 77 -2.52 8.03 -3.01
C ALA A 77 -1.91 7.06 -4.04
N ALA A 78 -2.73 6.20 -4.66
CA ALA A 78 -2.30 5.11 -5.53
C ALA A 78 -1.22 4.22 -4.89
N ILE A 79 -1.29 4.04 -3.57
CA ILE A 79 -0.49 3.10 -2.78
C ILE A 79 -1.23 1.75 -2.75
N PRO A 80 -0.66 0.68 -3.33
CA PRO A 80 -1.21 -0.66 -3.23
C PRO A 80 -1.45 -1.10 -1.79
N GLU A 81 -2.51 -1.90 -1.60
CA GLU A 81 -2.94 -2.38 -0.29
C GLU A 81 -1.81 -3.03 0.51
N VAL A 82 -0.97 -3.84 -0.14
CA VAL A 82 0.18 -4.52 0.48
C VAL A 82 1.27 -3.58 1.02
N TRP A 83 1.31 -2.32 0.59
CA TRP A 83 2.28 -1.32 1.04
C TRP A 83 1.61 -0.19 1.83
N CYS A 84 0.31 -0.31 2.12
CA CYS A 84 -0.42 0.69 2.85
C CYS A 84 -0.05 0.65 4.34
N THR A 85 0.66 1.67 4.81
CA THR A 85 1.06 1.78 6.22
C THR A 85 -0.10 2.11 7.17
N CYS A 86 -1.31 2.32 6.65
CA CYS A 86 -2.51 2.48 7.48
C CYS A 86 -2.90 1.16 8.16
N HIS A 87 -2.39 0.03 7.69
CA HIS A 87 -2.65 -1.27 8.31
C HIS A 87 -1.97 -1.36 9.68
N GLN A 88 -2.72 -1.82 10.67
CA GLN A 88 -2.16 -2.14 11.99
C GLN A 88 -1.85 -3.64 12.02
N SER A 89 -0.57 -3.97 11.94
CA SER A 89 -0.09 -5.34 12.10
C SER A 89 0.11 -5.67 13.57
N VAL A 90 -0.36 -6.84 14.00
CA VAL A 90 -0.14 -7.35 15.36
C VAL A 90 0.73 -8.60 15.29
N THR A 91 1.83 -8.62 16.06
CA THR A 91 2.66 -9.81 16.20
C THR A 91 1.82 -10.97 16.71
N THR A 92 1.91 -12.12 16.03
CA THR A 92 1.13 -13.32 16.34
C THR A 92 2.07 -14.47 16.65
N SER A 93 1.64 -15.37 17.54
CA SER A 93 2.41 -16.55 17.92
C SER A 93 2.73 -17.42 16.71
N THR A 94 3.98 -17.84 16.57
CA THR A 94 4.42 -18.81 15.55
C THR A 94 3.82 -20.21 15.77
N SER A 95 3.30 -20.47 16.97
CA SER A 95 2.60 -21.71 17.29
C SER A 95 1.13 -21.72 16.86
N ASP A 96 0.58 -20.56 16.45
CA ASP A 96 -0.81 -20.42 16.02
C ASP A 96 -1.12 -21.32 14.81
N LYS A 97 -2.30 -21.95 14.84
CA LYS A 97 -2.71 -22.91 13.81
C LYS A 97 -2.80 -22.28 12.43
N LYS A 98 -3.31 -21.04 12.32
CA LYS A 98 -3.43 -20.31 11.06
C LYS A 98 -2.07 -19.87 10.55
N VAL A 99 -1.17 -19.43 11.42
CA VAL A 99 0.22 -19.13 11.06
C VAL A 99 0.93 -20.35 10.47
N LYS A 100 0.80 -21.53 11.11
CA LYS A 100 1.36 -22.79 10.58
C LYS A 100 0.76 -23.19 9.22
N GLN A 101 -0.55 -23.00 9.05
CA GLN A 101 -1.22 -23.24 7.77
C GLN A 101 -0.73 -22.29 6.67
N SER A 102 -0.54 -21.01 6.98
CA SER A 102 0.05 -20.04 6.05
C SER A 102 1.49 -20.41 5.68
N ALA A 103 2.33 -20.76 6.65
CA ALA A 103 3.71 -21.20 6.41
C ALA A 103 3.79 -22.40 5.43
N ASN A 104 2.94 -23.41 5.63
CA ASN A 104 2.87 -24.57 4.74
C ASN A 104 2.35 -24.21 3.33
N SER A 105 1.40 -23.28 3.25
CA SER A 105 0.89 -22.78 1.96
C SER A 105 1.99 -22.08 1.17
N ILE A 106 2.84 -21.28 1.84
CA ILE A 106 4.01 -20.63 1.22
C ILE A 106 4.97 -21.67 0.66
N VAL A 107 5.38 -22.68 1.44
CA VAL A 107 6.29 -23.74 0.96
C VAL A 107 5.69 -24.54 -0.20
N THR A 108 4.38 -24.78 -0.18
CA THR A 108 3.67 -25.44 -1.28
C THR A 108 3.74 -24.60 -2.56
N TYR A 109 3.47 -23.29 -2.45
CA TYR A 109 3.57 -22.37 -3.57
C TYR A 109 5.00 -22.27 -4.11
N LEU A 110 6.01 -22.15 -3.24
CA LEU A 110 7.41 -22.13 -3.64
C LEU A 110 7.78 -23.37 -4.44
N ASN A 111 7.42 -24.56 -3.94
CA ASN A 111 7.69 -25.80 -4.66
C ASN A 111 6.99 -25.85 -6.03
N LYS A 112 5.75 -25.35 -6.14
CA LYS A 112 5.05 -25.24 -7.42
C LYS A 112 5.78 -24.33 -8.41
N VAL A 113 6.32 -23.20 -7.96
CA VAL A 113 7.13 -22.30 -8.80
C VAL A 113 8.43 -23.00 -9.24
N LEU A 114 8.98 -23.90 -8.42
CA LEU A 114 10.21 -24.64 -8.70
C LEU A 114 10.03 -25.89 -9.58
N GLU A 115 8.80 -26.38 -9.81
CA GLU A 115 8.54 -27.63 -10.55
C GLU A 115 9.14 -27.64 -11.96
N GLY A 116 9.30 -26.49 -12.62
CA GLY A 116 9.91 -26.37 -13.95
C GLY A 116 11.44 -26.33 -13.98
N TYR A 117 12.12 -26.33 -12.83
CA TYR A 117 13.56 -26.12 -12.73
C TYR A 117 14.25 -27.36 -12.15
N VAL A 118 14.74 -28.24 -13.02
CA VAL A 118 15.34 -29.55 -12.65
C VAL A 118 16.55 -29.45 -11.71
N GLN A 119 17.24 -28.31 -11.70
CA GLN A 119 18.35 -28.03 -10.80
C GLN A 119 17.91 -27.70 -9.36
N CYS A 120 16.63 -27.39 -9.14
CA CYS A 120 16.11 -27.00 -7.84
C CYS A 120 15.71 -28.22 -7.02
N LYS A 121 16.07 -28.21 -5.73
CA LYS A 121 15.61 -29.21 -4.77
C LYS A 121 14.26 -28.81 -4.21
N LYS A 122 13.44 -29.81 -3.89
CA LYS A 122 12.18 -29.62 -3.15
C LYS A 122 12.47 -29.01 -1.79
N LEU A 123 11.77 -27.92 -1.47
CA LEU A 123 11.87 -27.20 -0.21
C LEU A 123 10.91 -27.77 0.83
N TYR A 124 11.35 -27.76 2.09
CA TYR A 124 10.58 -28.15 3.26
C TYR A 124 10.65 -27.06 4.30
N LEU A 125 9.55 -26.86 5.04
CA LEU A 125 9.52 -25.91 6.15
C LEU A 125 10.46 -26.41 7.27
N ASN A 126 11.44 -25.60 7.67
CA ASN A 126 12.29 -25.89 8.82
C ASN A 126 11.69 -25.30 10.10
N LYS A 127 11.47 -23.98 10.10
CA LYS A 127 10.85 -23.26 11.23
C LYS A 127 10.17 -21.99 10.77
N ILE A 128 9.24 -21.51 11.59
CA ILE A 128 8.61 -20.21 11.44
C ILE A 128 9.38 -19.23 12.34
N ILE A 129 9.98 -18.21 11.74
CA ILE A 129 10.81 -17.22 12.45
C ILE A 129 9.93 -16.20 13.16
N SER A 130 8.95 -15.65 12.46
CA SER A 130 7.98 -14.70 13.02
C SER A 130 6.70 -14.66 12.20
N ALA A 131 5.63 -14.16 12.81
CA ALA A 131 4.37 -13.92 12.12
C ALA A 131 3.70 -12.64 12.60
N ARG A 132 3.03 -11.97 11.67
CA ARG A 132 2.20 -10.80 11.91
C ARG A 132 0.83 -11.01 11.28
N LEU A 133 -0.19 -10.49 11.94
CA LEU A 133 -1.56 -10.54 11.48
C LEU A 133 -2.03 -9.12 11.19
N GLU A 134 -2.60 -8.92 10.02
CA GLU A 134 -3.22 -7.67 9.59
C GLU A 134 -4.71 -7.91 9.30
N LYS A 135 -5.57 -7.11 9.94
CA LYS A 135 -6.98 -7.03 9.54
C LYS A 135 -7.04 -6.12 8.33
N VAL A 136 -7.45 -6.66 7.20
CA VAL A 136 -7.69 -5.89 5.98
C VAL A 136 -8.76 -4.82 6.28
N PRO A 137 -8.43 -3.52 6.25
CA PRO A 137 -9.42 -2.47 6.41
C PRO A 137 -10.23 -2.39 5.11
N LEU A 138 -11.44 -2.94 5.11
CA LEU A 138 -12.39 -2.71 4.03
C LEU A 138 -12.71 -1.21 4.01
N LEU A 139 -12.52 -0.55 2.87
CA LEU A 139 -12.98 0.84 2.67
C LEU A 139 -14.46 0.94 3.00
N LYS A 140 -14.94 2.06 3.55
CA LYS A 140 -16.36 2.23 3.91
C LYS A 140 -17.34 1.98 2.75
N GLN A 141 -16.96 2.29 1.51
CA GLN A 141 -17.80 2.04 0.32
C GLN A 141 -17.75 0.58 -0.14
N GLU A 142 -16.59 -0.07 -0.12
CA GLU A 142 -16.48 -1.50 -0.38
C GLU A 142 -17.05 -2.34 0.76
N ALA A 143 -17.01 -1.85 2.00
CA ALA A 143 -17.49 -2.55 3.18
C ALA A 143 -19.00 -2.80 3.16
N ILE A 144 -19.79 -2.02 2.42
CA ILE A 144 -21.24 -2.26 2.26
C ILE A 144 -21.46 -3.42 1.27
N LEU A 145 -20.79 -3.38 0.11
CA LEU A 145 -20.89 -4.41 -0.92
C LEU A 145 -20.21 -5.73 -0.47
N PHE A 146 -19.02 -5.65 0.12
CA PHE A 146 -18.31 -6.78 0.73
C PHE A 146 -19.06 -7.34 1.94
N LYS A 147 -19.66 -6.54 2.84
CA LYS A 147 -20.47 -7.12 3.94
C LYS A 147 -21.72 -7.82 3.43
N GLN A 148 -22.33 -7.33 2.35
CA GLN A 148 -23.50 -7.97 1.73
C GLN A 148 -23.13 -9.26 0.97
N LEU A 149 -22.03 -9.28 0.22
CA LEU A 149 -21.60 -10.42 -0.58
C LEU A 149 -20.77 -11.46 0.20
N PHE A 150 -19.92 -10.99 1.12
CA PHE A 150 -18.98 -11.79 1.89
C PHE A 150 -19.10 -11.43 3.38
N LYS A 151 -19.92 -12.18 4.12
CA LYS A 151 -20.04 -12.14 5.60
C LYS A 151 -18.73 -12.51 6.35
N SER A 152 -17.55 -12.27 5.79
CA SER A 152 -16.27 -12.75 6.31
C SER A 152 -15.27 -11.63 6.49
N SER A 153 -14.67 -11.59 7.67
CA SER A 153 -13.41 -10.87 7.89
C SER A 153 -12.31 -11.57 7.08
N LEU A 154 -11.72 -10.85 6.12
CA LEU A 154 -10.43 -11.21 5.54
C LEU A 154 -9.34 -10.93 6.57
N THR A 155 -8.31 -11.76 6.60
CA THR A 155 -7.19 -11.60 7.53
C THR A 155 -5.92 -12.01 6.83
N ASP A 156 -4.96 -11.10 6.79
CA ASP A 156 -3.68 -11.32 6.15
C ASP A 156 -2.67 -11.78 7.20
N TYR A 157 -1.98 -12.87 6.90
CA TYR A 157 -0.91 -13.43 7.72
C TYR A 157 0.41 -13.23 6.99
N THR A 158 1.23 -12.30 7.46
CA THR A 158 2.61 -12.13 6.98
C THR A 158 3.53 -13.01 7.82
N VAL A 159 4.16 -14.00 7.20
CA VAL A 159 4.95 -15.02 7.89
C VAL A 159 6.37 -15.04 7.31
N MET A 160 7.36 -14.99 8.19
CA MET A 160 8.74 -15.30 7.86
C MET A 160 9.05 -16.75 8.20
N ILE A 161 9.54 -17.50 7.22
CA ILE A 161 9.87 -18.92 7.34
C ILE A 161 11.33 -19.16 6.93
N GLU A 162 11.94 -20.16 7.56
CA GLU A 162 13.18 -20.76 7.09
C GLU A 162 12.86 -22.10 6.43
N THR A 163 13.46 -22.37 5.27
CA THR A 163 13.28 -23.62 4.52
C THR A 163 14.58 -24.43 4.44
N VAL A 164 14.45 -25.72 4.24
CA VAL A 164 15.56 -26.63 3.93
C VAL A 164 15.28 -27.41 2.65
N PRO A 165 16.29 -27.78 1.84
CA PRO A 165 17.72 -27.50 2.05
C PRO A 165 18.08 -26.02 1.83
N GLY A 166 19.27 -25.60 2.28
CA GLY A 166 19.83 -24.27 2.02
C GLY A 166 19.53 -23.19 3.06
N LYS A 167 18.68 -23.45 4.06
CA LYS A 167 18.34 -22.51 5.16
C LYS A 167 17.89 -21.13 4.64
N ALA A 168 17.21 -21.11 3.50
CA ALA A 168 16.72 -19.88 2.89
C ALA A 168 15.57 -19.29 3.69
N ILE A 169 15.59 -17.97 3.87
CA ILE A 169 14.55 -17.21 4.58
C ILE A 169 13.63 -16.56 3.57
N PHE A 170 12.33 -16.75 3.74
CA PHE A 170 11.29 -16.15 2.92
C PHE A 170 10.30 -15.40 3.80
N GLU A 171 9.83 -14.25 3.34
CA GLU A 171 8.67 -13.55 3.90
C GLU A 171 7.56 -13.53 2.84
N ALA A 172 6.34 -13.86 3.24
CA ALA A 172 5.17 -13.73 2.38
C ALA A 172 3.91 -13.47 3.19
N THR A 173 2.96 -12.80 2.54
CA THR A 173 1.62 -12.54 3.07
C THR A 173 0.64 -13.52 2.45
N VAL A 174 -0.14 -14.18 3.29
CA VAL A 174 -1.20 -15.13 2.89
C VAL A 174 -2.53 -14.62 3.41
N ARG A 175 -3.49 -14.45 2.51
CA ARG A 175 -4.83 -13.96 2.84
C ARG A 175 -5.75 -15.11 3.21
N TYR A 176 -6.31 -15.07 4.40
CA TYR A 176 -7.26 -16.06 4.89
C TYR A 176 -8.69 -15.51 4.87
N SER A 177 -9.59 -16.25 4.23
CA SER A 177 -11.03 -15.95 4.26
C SER A 177 -11.75 -16.82 5.28
N LYS A 178 -12.44 -16.21 6.24
CA LYS A 178 -13.26 -16.96 7.21
C LYS A 178 -14.49 -17.64 6.58
N SER A 179 -15.04 -17.11 5.48
CA SER A 179 -16.24 -17.67 4.83
C SER A 179 -15.90 -18.96 4.11
N THR A 180 -14.84 -18.93 3.31
CA THR A 180 -14.46 -20.07 2.47
C THR A 180 -13.51 -21.02 3.21
N LYS A 181 -12.87 -20.56 4.30
CA LYS A 181 -11.80 -21.25 5.04
C LYS A 181 -10.56 -21.54 4.18
N TYR A 182 -10.41 -20.83 3.05
CA TYR A 182 -9.24 -20.94 2.18
C TYR A 182 -8.20 -19.86 2.46
N PHE A 183 -6.97 -20.20 2.11
CA PHE A 183 -5.82 -19.31 2.05
C PHE A 183 -5.54 -19.01 0.58
N SER A 184 -5.28 -17.75 0.25
CA SER A 184 -4.93 -17.27 -1.08
C SER A 184 -3.72 -16.34 -1.02
#